data_AF-A0A932LGZ7-F1
#
_entry.id   AF-A0A932LGZ7-F1
#
_cell.length_a   1.000
_cell.length_b   1.000
_cell.length_c   1.000
_cell.angle_alpha   90.00
_cell.angle_beta   90.00
_cell.angle_gamma   90.00
#
_symmetry.space_group_name_H-M   'P 1'
#
loop_
_entity.id
_entity.type
_entity.pdbx_description
1 polymer ?
#
loop_
_entity_poly.entity_id
_entity_poly.type
_entity_poly.pdbx_seq_one_letter_code
_entity_poly.pdbx_strand_id
1 'polypeptide(L)'
;MLERQLLSEDPARLGKAARTAGDAPRGALLFHQAYLACAKCHGSGGETTGLGPDLASPDPSVTDAQIVESILQPSRVIKQGFEPVTVVTDEGVMLSGLLVDLTADRMALRDMSQDGKLITLDRAQIAEQGRSGVSIMPAGLANQLRNRQEFLDLVRYLIEIREHGPARAKELRPADSLLAPAPLPEYEDRLDHAGMIADWDQRSFKRGEAIYGRLCINCHGTKDEPGSIPTSLRFASGQFKSGSDPLGMYQTLTKGFGMMAPQTWMVPQQKYDVIHYIREAYLKPHNPQQYVRIDRAYLDRLPKGDTRGPEPTLIEPWGEMNYGPNLIATYEIGDNETNFAYKGIAVRLDDGRGGVARGKSWMLFEHDTLNMQAAWSGEGFIDWNGINFNGRHNIHPRLVGKVHLANASGPAWVNPRTGSFEDTRLRGRDGRPYGPLPRDWAHYRGLY
;
A
#
# COMPACT_ATOMS: atom_id res chain seq x y z
N MET A 1 14.17 -7.68 -0.27
CA MET A 1 12.75 -7.97 -0.55
C MET A 1 12.41 -9.28 0.16
N LEU A 2 11.25 -9.35 0.81
CA LEU A 2 10.85 -10.46 1.68
C LEU A 2 10.85 -11.81 0.95
N GLU A 3 10.37 -11.85 -0.29
CA GLU A 3 10.35 -13.07 -1.10
C GLU A 3 11.75 -13.67 -1.32
N ARG A 4 12.77 -12.83 -1.59
CA ARG A 4 14.16 -13.30 -1.72
C ARG A 4 14.69 -13.92 -0.43
N GLN A 5 14.29 -13.38 0.72
CA GLN A 5 14.65 -13.97 2.01
C GLN A 5 13.95 -15.32 2.20
N LEU A 6 12.65 -15.41 1.91
CA LEU A 6 11.88 -16.65 2.04
C LEU A 6 12.35 -17.74 1.07
N LEU A 7 12.68 -17.40 -0.18
CA LEU A 7 13.23 -18.32 -1.18
C LEU A 7 14.61 -18.88 -0.81
N SER A 8 15.34 -18.24 0.10
CA SER A 8 16.61 -18.76 0.62
C SER A 8 16.43 -19.83 1.70
N GLU A 9 15.20 -20.00 2.21
CA GLU A 9 14.85 -21.01 3.20
C GLU A 9 14.22 -22.23 2.51
N ASP A 10 14.44 -23.40 3.10
CA ASP A 10 13.78 -24.63 2.66
C ASP A 10 12.25 -24.55 2.85
N PRO A 11 11.43 -24.85 1.82
CA PRO A 11 9.98 -24.78 1.93
C PRO A 11 9.37 -25.68 3.02
N ALA A 12 9.95 -26.86 3.28
CA ALA A 12 9.48 -27.74 4.35
C ALA A 12 9.79 -27.14 5.74
N ARG A 13 10.94 -26.48 5.90
CA ARG A 13 11.26 -25.71 7.11
C ARG A 13 10.30 -24.55 7.33
N LEU A 14 9.94 -23.82 6.27
CA LEU A 14 8.94 -22.75 6.35
C LEU A 14 7.54 -23.29 6.70
N GLY A 15 7.12 -24.41 6.11
CA GLY A 15 5.86 -25.08 6.45
C GLY A 15 5.82 -25.51 7.92
N LYS A 16 6.90 -26.12 8.43
CA LYS A 16 7.04 -26.47 9.85
C LYS A 16 7.00 -25.23 10.74
N ALA A 17 7.69 -24.16 10.35
CA ALA A 17 7.69 -22.90 11.09
C ALA A 17 6.29 -22.26 11.15
N ALA A 18 5.54 -22.33 10.05
CA ALA A 18 4.15 -21.86 10.01
C ALA A 18 3.28 -22.66 10.98
N ARG A 19 3.48 -23.98 11.09
CA ARG A 19 2.77 -24.76 12.11
C ARG A 19 3.09 -24.33 13.53
N THR A 20 4.35 -24.09 13.86
CA THR A 20 4.75 -23.82 15.25
C THR A 20 4.59 -22.37 15.68
N ALA A 21 4.71 -21.43 14.74
CA ALA A 21 4.81 -20.00 15.04
C ALA A 21 3.81 -19.13 14.27
N GLY A 22 3.09 -19.68 13.28
CA GLY A 22 2.04 -18.96 12.57
C GLY A 22 0.72 -18.91 13.36
N ASP A 23 -0.04 -17.85 13.13
CA ASP A 23 -1.36 -17.61 13.72
C ASP A 23 -2.44 -17.66 12.63
N ALA A 24 -3.35 -18.63 12.72
CA ALA A 24 -4.36 -18.88 11.70
C ALA A 24 -5.39 -17.73 11.58
N PRO A 25 -5.94 -17.16 12.68
CA PRO A 25 -6.77 -15.97 12.60
C PRO A 25 -6.11 -14.77 11.91
N ARG A 26 -4.83 -14.47 12.20
CA ARG A 26 -4.09 -13.41 11.49
C ARG A 26 -3.87 -13.75 10.02
N GLY A 27 -3.58 -15.01 9.72
CA GLY A 27 -3.47 -15.52 8.35
C GLY A 27 -4.77 -15.39 7.56
N ALA A 28 -5.91 -15.65 8.19
CA ALA A 28 -7.23 -15.49 7.58
C ALA A 28 -7.48 -14.02 7.22
N LEU A 29 -7.10 -13.08 8.10
CA LEU A 29 -7.20 -11.66 7.82
C LEU A 29 -6.43 -11.31 6.55
N LEU A 30 -5.19 -11.77 6.41
CA LEU A 30 -4.34 -11.56 5.24
C LEU A 30 -4.95 -12.18 3.96
N PHE A 31 -5.39 -13.44 4.03
CA PHE A 31 -6.00 -14.13 2.88
C PHE A 31 -7.19 -13.38 2.29
N HIS A 32 -8.00 -12.75 3.14
CA HIS A 32 -9.18 -11.99 2.74
C HIS A 32 -8.91 -10.50 2.46
N GLN A 33 -7.67 -10.01 2.59
CA GLN A 33 -7.35 -8.63 2.22
C GLN A 33 -7.45 -8.40 0.71
N ALA A 34 -8.08 -7.31 0.32
CA ALA A 34 -8.25 -6.94 -1.09
C ALA A 34 -6.90 -6.81 -1.84
N TYR A 35 -5.86 -6.28 -1.18
CA TYR A 35 -4.55 -6.08 -1.80
C TYR A 35 -3.73 -7.37 -1.99
N LEU A 36 -4.10 -8.48 -1.35
CA LEU A 36 -3.50 -9.80 -1.59
C LEU A 36 -4.29 -10.62 -2.61
N ALA A 37 -5.59 -10.32 -2.78
CA ALA A 37 -6.49 -10.90 -3.76
C ALA A 37 -6.62 -12.45 -3.74
N CYS A 38 -6.12 -13.13 -2.70
CA CYS A 38 -6.19 -14.60 -2.60
C CYS A 38 -7.64 -15.10 -2.67
N ALA A 39 -8.53 -14.50 -1.87
CA ALA A 39 -9.95 -14.83 -1.83
C ALA A 39 -10.73 -14.47 -3.11
N LYS A 40 -10.14 -13.73 -4.07
CA LYS A 40 -10.76 -13.46 -5.37
C LYS A 40 -10.71 -14.68 -6.29
N CYS A 41 -9.64 -15.45 -6.22
CA CYS A 41 -9.42 -16.61 -7.08
C CYS A 41 -9.69 -17.92 -6.34
N HIS A 42 -9.36 -17.99 -5.05
CA HIS A 42 -9.42 -19.20 -4.26
C HIS A 42 -10.64 -19.25 -3.36
N GLY A 43 -11.31 -20.41 -3.37
CA GLY A 43 -12.30 -20.76 -2.38
C GLY A 43 -11.68 -21.04 -1.02
N SER A 44 -12.47 -20.78 0.02
CA SER A 44 -12.22 -21.23 1.39
C SER A 44 -13.45 -21.98 1.91
N GLY A 45 -13.97 -22.94 1.12
CA GLY A 45 -15.13 -23.75 1.50
C GLY A 45 -16.49 -23.23 1.02
N GLY A 46 -16.53 -22.54 -0.12
CA GLY A 46 -17.73 -21.99 -0.76
C GLY A 46 -17.56 -21.89 -2.28
N GLU A 47 -18.43 -21.13 -2.96
CA GLU A 47 -18.33 -20.91 -4.40
C GLU A 47 -16.99 -20.24 -4.76
N THR A 48 -16.33 -20.79 -5.78
CA THR A 48 -15.09 -20.25 -6.34
C THR A 48 -15.41 -19.57 -7.67
N THR A 49 -14.63 -18.55 -8.03
CA THR A 49 -14.64 -17.99 -9.39
C THR A 49 -14.10 -19.00 -10.42
N GLY A 50 -13.62 -20.16 -9.97
CA GLY A 50 -12.96 -21.21 -10.75
C GLY A 50 -11.67 -20.76 -11.40
N LEU A 51 -11.12 -19.61 -10.99
CA LEU A 51 -9.80 -19.13 -11.38
C LEU A 51 -8.71 -19.82 -10.54
N GLY A 52 -8.99 -20.14 -9.28
CA GLY A 52 -8.09 -20.93 -8.43
C GLY A 52 -8.77 -22.15 -7.84
N PRO A 53 -8.00 -23.16 -7.39
CA PRO A 53 -8.54 -24.29 -6.64
C PRO A 53 -9.18 -23.81 -5.33
N ASP A 54 -10.21 -24.54 -4.88
CA ASP A 54 -10.72 -24.41 -3.51
C ASP A 54 -9.68 -24.92 -2.52
N LEU A 55 -9.19 -24.04 -1.66
CA LEU A 55 -8.10 -24.35 -0.73
C LEU A 55 -8.58 -25.00 0.56
N ALA A 56 -9.90 -24.98 0.82
CA ALA A 56 -10.49 -25.70 1.94
C ALA A 56 -10.98 -27.10 1.56
N SER A 57 -10.70 -27.57 0.34
CA SER A 57 -10.97 -28.95 -0.05
C SER A 57 -9.80 -29.84 0.36
N PRO A 58 -9.98 -30.81 1.30
CA PRO A 58 -8.88 -31.63 1.77
C PRO A 58 -8.27 -32.45 0.64
N ASP A 59 -6.99 -32.20 0.36
CA ASP A 59 -6.21 -32.90 -0.65
C ASP A 59 -4.96 -33.48 0.03
N PRO A 60 -4.93 -34.79 0.34
CA PRO A 60 -3.81 -35.41 1.05
C PRO A 60 -2.51 -35.41 0.23
N SER A 61 -2.57 -35.10 -1.07
CA SER A 61 -1.38 -34.95 -1.91
C SER A 61 -0.67 -33.61 -1.74
N VAL A 62 -1.33 -32.61 -1.12
CA VAL A 62 -0.80 -31.26 -0.93
C VAL A 62 -0.13 -31.12 0.44
N THR A 63 1.19 -31.11 0.45
CA THR A 63 2.04 -30.93 1.63
C THR A 63 2.20 -29.45 2.01
N ASP A 64 2.65 -29.17 3.25
CA ASP A 64 2.91 -27.80 3.70
C ASP A 64 4.01 -27.11 2.87
N ALA A 65 5.01 -27.89 2.46
CA ALA A 65 6.08 -27.42 1.59
C ALA A 65 5.54 -26.99 0.23
N GLN A 66 4.58 -27.73 -0.34
CA GLN A 66 3.93 -27.37 -1.59
C GLN A 66 3.04 -26.12 -1.47
N ILE A 67 2.40 -25.89 -0.32
CA ILE A 67 1.69 -24.62 -0.06
C ILE A 67 2.67 -23.46 -0.12
N VAL A 68 3.80 -23.56 0.61
CA VAL A 68 4.86 -22.54 0.63
C VAL A 68 5.41 -22.31 -0.77
N GLU A 69 5.76 -23.38 -1.47
CA GLU A 69 6.31 -23.31 -2.83
C GLU A 69 5.32 -22.70 -3.82
N SER A 70 4.03 -23.03 -3.72
CA SER A 70 3.01 -22.43 -4.58
C SER A 70 2.95 -20.92 -4.40
N ILE A 71 2.98 -20.41 -3.16
CA ILE A 71 2.92 -18.95 -2.90
C ILE A 71 4.18 -18.24 -3.39
N LEU A 72 5.36 -18.83 -3.17
CA LEU A 72 6.64 -18.21 -3.54
C LEU A 72 6.99 -18.39 -5.01
N GLN A 73 6.53 -19.47 -5.63
CA GLN A 73 6.87 -19.88 -7.00
C GLN A 73 5.63 -20.42 -7.73
N PRO A 74 4.59 -19.58 -7.97
CA PRO A 74 3.30 -20.01 -8.50
C PRO A 74 3.36 -20.73 -9.85
N SER A 75 4.37 -20.45 -10.67
CA SER A 75 4.54 -21.03 -12.01
C SER A 75 5.42 -22.28 -12.02
N ARG A 76 5.98 -22.70 -10.86
CA ARG A 76 6.87 -23.87 -10.80
C ARG A 76 6.11 -25.18 -10.98
N VAL A 77 4.96 -25.29 -10.32
CA VAL A 77 4.03 -26.41 -10.48
C VAL A 77 2.63 -25.83 -10.54
N ILE A 78 1.98 -25.97 -11.69
CA ILE A 78 0.59 -25.54 -11.89
C ILE A 78 -0.31 -26.77 -11.72
N LYS A 79 -1.30 -26.69 -10.84
CA LYS A 79 -2.25 -27.80 -10.61
C LYS A 79 -3.00 -28.11 -11.91
N GLN A 80 -3.14 -29.40 -12.22
CA GLN A 80 -3.90 -29.87 -13.38
C GLN A 80 -5.30 -29.26 -13.38
N GLY A 81 -5.74 -28.74 -14.53
CA GLY A 81 -7.03 -28.05 -14.68
C GLY A 81 -6.99 -26.54 -14.37
N PHE A 82 -5.86 -26.02 -13.90
CA PHE A 82 -5.61 -24.58 -13.72
C PHE A 82 -4.46 -24.08 -14.61
N GLU A 83 -4.09 -24.85 -15.63
CA GLU A 83 -3.08 -24.47 -16.62
C GLU A 83 -3.68 -23.44 -17.60
N PRO A 84 -3.09 -22.23 -17.72
CA PRO A 84 -3.67 -21.22 -18.60
C PRO A 84 -3.45 -21.59 -20.06
N VAL A 85 -4.45 -21.30 -20.87
CA VAL A 85 -4.44 -21.47 -22.32
C VAL A 85 -4.58 -20.09 -22.94
N THR A 86 -3.72 -19.82 -23.94
CA THR A 86 -3.85 -18.67 -24.83
C THR A 86 -4.39 -19.18 -26.16
N VAL A 87 -5.42 -18.51 -26.65
CA VAL A 87 -6.09 -18.79 -27.92
C VAL A 87 -6.04 -17.53 -28.77
N VAL A 88 -5.65 -17.70 -30.03
CA VAL A 88 -5.76 -16.65 -31.06
C VAL A 88 -6.86 -17.07 -32.02
N THR A 89 -7.86 -16.22 -32.18
CA THR A 89 -8.95 -16.46 -33.13
C THR A 89 -8.54 -16.07 -34.56
N ASP A 90 -9.26 -16.55 -35.57
CA ASP A 90 -9.05 -16.17 -36.98
C ASP A 90 -9.21 -14.67 -37.24
N GLU A 91 -9.94 -13.97 -36.35
CA GLU A 91 -10.10 -12.52 -36.36
C GLU A 91 -8.92 -11.78 -35.70
N GLY A 92 -7.88 -12.51 -35.26
CA GLY A 92 -6.70 -11.96 -34.60
C GLY A 92 -6.92 -11.58 -33.13
N VAL A 93 -8.02 -12.01 -32.50
CA VAL A 93 -8.28 -11.74 -31.09
C VAL A 93 -7.52 -12.74 -30.23
N MET A 94 -6.68 -12.23 -29.33
CA MET A 94 -5.98 -13.04 -28.34
C MET A 94 -6.81 -13.12 -27.05
N LEU A 95 -7.14 -14.34 -26.65
CA LEU A 95 -7.87 -14.67 -25.43
C LEU A 95 -6.96 -15.49 -24.52
N SER A 96 -6.96 -15.19 -23.22
CA SER A 96 -6.23 -15.97 -22.21
C SER A 96 -7.18 -16.38 -21.09
N GLY A 97 -7.21 -17.67 -20.78
CA GLY A 97 -8.12 -18.20 -19.78
C GLY A 97 -7.74 -19.60 -19.30
N LEU A 98 -8.54 -20.16 -18.40
CA LEU A 98 -8.40 -21.55 -17.96
C LEU A 98 -9.31 -22.46 -18.77
N LEU A 99 -8.79 -23.58 -19.25
CA LEU A 99 -9.59 -24.55 -19.99
C LEU A 99 -10.60 -25.23 -19.06
N VAL A 100 -11.89 -25.06 -19.35
CA VAL A 100 -12.99 -25.72 -18.63
C VAL A 100 -13.44 -26.97 -19.35
N ASP A 101 -13.62 -26.87 -20.66
CA ASP A 101 -14.12 -27.96 -21.49
C ASP A 101 -13.52 -27.88 -22.91
N LEU A 102 -13.29 -29.05 -23.50
CA LEU A 102 -12.77 -29.18 -24.85
C LEU A 102 -13.44 -30.38 -25.55
N THR A 103 -14.22 -30.08 -26.58
CA THR A 103 -14.93 -31.08 -27.41
C THR A 103 -14.42 -31.04 -28.86
N ALA A 104 -15.01 -31.85 -29.74
CA ALA A 104 -14.70 -31.83 -31.16
C ALA A 104 -14.97 -30.46 -31.82
N ASP A 105 -16.04 -29.78 -31.39
CA ASP A 105 -16.53 -28.57 -32.07
C ASP A 105 -16.41 -27.31 -31.21
N ARG A 106 -16.23 -27.43 -29.89
CA ARG A 106 -16.24 -26.30 -28.96
C ARG A 106 -15.11 -26.33 -27.95
N MET A 107 -14.63 -25.14 -27.59
CA MET A 107 -13.74 -24.90 -26.46
C MET A 107 -14.41 -23.93 -25.49
N ALA A 108 -14.38 -24.23 -24.20
CA ALA A 108 -14.85 -23.34 -23.15
C ALA A 108 -13.70 -22.91 -22.24
N LEU A 109 -13.52 -21.60 -22.08
CA LEU A 109 -12.47 -20.99 -21.28
C LEU A 109 -13.09 -20.13 -20.16
N ARG A 110 -12.52 -20.17 -18.95
CA ARG A 110 -12.76 -19.14 -17.94
C ARG A 110 -11.85 -17.95 -18.20
N ASP A 111 -12.44 -16.82 -18.57
CA ASP A 111 -11.71 -15.59 -18.84
C ASP A 111 -11.22 -14.96 -17.54
N MET A 112 -9.90 -14.83 -17.43
CA MET A 112 -9.23 -14.21 -16.29
C MET A 112 -9.51 -12.71 -16.18
N SER A 113 -9.80 -12.05 -17.30
CA SER A 113 -10.05 -10.62 -17.38
C SER A 113 -11.48 -10.24 -16.98
N GLN A 114 -12.41 -11.20 -17.03
CA GLN A 114 -13.82 -11.03 -16.69
C GLN A 114 -14.23 -11.88 -15.47
N ASP A 115 -13.39 -11.88 -14.44
CA ASP A 115 -13.67 -12.52 -13.14
C ASP A 115 -14.12 -14.00 -13.25
N GLY A 116 -13.56 -14.74 -14.21
CA GLY A 116 -13.85 -16.16 -14.40
C GLY A 116 -15.12 -16.44 -15.22
N LYS A 117 -15.66 -15.44 -15.94
CA LYS A 117 -16.76 -15.65 -16.87
C LYS A 117 -16.40 -16.68 -17.93
N LEU A 118 -17.35 -17.55 -18.24
CA LEU A 118 -17.17 -18.57 -19.28
C LEU A 118 -17.28 -17.93 -20.67
N ILE A 119 -16.27 -18.14 -21.50
CA ILE A 119 -16.26 -17.86 -22.93
C ILE A 119 -16.30 -19.19 -23.67
N THR A 120 -17.23 -19.33 -24.59
CA THR A 120 -17.32 -20.49 -25.48
C THR A 120 -16.94 -20.06 -26.88
N LEU A 121 -15.98 -20.77 -27.46
CA LEU A 121 -15.49 -20.57 -28.83
C LEU A 121 -15.82 -21.80 -29.67
N ASP A 122 -16.19 -21.58 -30.92
CA ASP A 122 -16.21 -22.64 -31.92
C ASP A 122 -14.76 -22.96 -32.30
N ARG A 123 -14.41 -24.25 -32.34
CA ARG A 123 -13.04 -24.66 -32.68
C ARG A 123 -12.64 -24.29 -34.10
N ALA A 124 -13.61 -24.13 -35.00
CA ALA A 124 -13.36 -23.67 -36.36
C ALA A 124 -12.89 -22.21 -36.42
N GLN A 125 -13.04 -21.43 -35.34
CA GLN A 125 -12.63 -20.03 -35.25
C GLN A 125 -11.25 -19.84 -34.60
N ILE A 126 -10.58 -20.94 -34.22
CA ILE A 126 -9.30 -20.91 -33.51
C ILE A 126 -8.15 -21.08 -34.51
N ALA A 127 -7.38 -20.01 -34.70
CA ALA A 127 -6.19 -19.99 -35.54
C ALA A 127 -5.01 -20.68 -34.84
N GLU A 128 -4.78 -20.36 -33.56
CA GLU A 128 -3.67 -20.89 -32.77
C GLU A 128 -4.08 -21.09 -31.31
N GLN A 129 -3.51 -22.11 -30.67
CA GLN A 129 -3.68 -22.36 -29.23
C GLN A 129 -2.34 -22.77 -28.60
N GLY A 130 -2.06 -22.26 -27.41
CA GLY A 130 -0.84 -22.56 -26.65
C GLY A 130 -1.09 -22.65 -25.15
N ARG A 131 -0.47 -23.63 -24.49
CA ARG A 131 -0.46 -23.71 -23.02
C ARG A 131 0.59 -22.75 -22.48
N SER A 132 0.23 -21.93 -21.51
CA SER A 132 1.15 -21.05 -20.80
C SER A 132 1.85 -21.81 -19.68
N GLY A 133 3.17 -21.70 -19.61
CA GLY A 133 3.95 -22.14 -18.45
C GLY A 133 3.89 -21.18 -17.27
N VAL A 134 3.19 -20.05 -17.41
CA VAL A 134 3.06 -19.01 -16.37
C VAL A 134 1.69 -19.14 -15.72
N SER A 135 1.68 -19.28 -14.40
CA SER A 135 0.47 -19.36 -13.58
C SER A 135 -0.29 -18.04 -13.56
N ILE A 136 -1.62 -18.12 -13.39
CA ILE A 136 -2.45 -16.94 -13.18
C ILE A 136 -2.23 -16.31 -11.80
N MET A 137 -1.73 -17.09 -10.83
CA MET A 137 -1.42 -16.57 -9.52
C MET A 137 -0.20 -15.65 -9.64
N PRO A 138 -0.31 -14.36 -9.25
CA PRO A 138 0.78 -13.41 -9.42
C PRO A 138 2.06 -13.84 -8.71
N ALA A 139 3.21 -13.70 -9.38
CA ALA A 139 4.50 -13.79 -8.71
C ALA A 139 4.73 -12.57 -7.79
N GLY A 140 5.55 -12.72 -6.75
CA GLY A 140 5.87 -11.61 -5.86
C GLY A 140 4.81 -11.29 -4.80
N LEU A 141 3.75 -12.10 -4.65
CA LEU A 141 2.70 -11.89 -3.64
C LEU A 141 3.28 -11.80 -2.21
N ALA A 142 4.31 -12.58 -1.91
CA ALA A 142 4.97 -12.54 -0.62
C ALA A 142 5.58 -11.16 -0.29
N ASN A 143 5.91 -10.34 -1.29
CA ASN A 143 6.43 -8.98 -1.05
C ASN A 143 5.35 -7.97 -0.63
N GLN A 144 4.06 -8.32 -0.73
CA GLN A 144 2.96 -7.51 -0.20
C GLN A 144 2.77 -7.69 1.31
N LEU A 145 3.42 -8.69 1.91
CA LEU A 145 3.42 -8.93 3.34
C LEU A 145 4.50 -8.07 4.00
N ARG A 146 4.22 -7.59 5.22
CA ARG A 146 5.12 -6.68 5.95
C ARG A 146 6.42 -7.36 6.39
N ASN A 147 6.35 -8.64 6.73
CA ASN A 147 7.49 -9.39 7.25
C ASN A 147 7.25 -10.91 7.16
N ARG A 148 8.29 -11.68 7.52
CA ARG A 148 8.26 -13.15 7.56
C ARG A 148 7.17 -13.73 8.46
N GLN A 149 6.79 -13.06 9.55
CA GLN A 149 5.75 -13.57 10.45
C GLN A 149 4.38 -13.60 9.78
N GLU A 150 4.04 -12.57 9.00
CA GLU A 150 2.79 -12.55 8.23
C GLU A 150 2.72 -13.66 7.19
N PHE A 151 3.86 -14.00 6.58
CA PHE A 151 3.94 -15.14 5.68
C PHE A 151 3.66 -16.45 6.42
N LEU A 152 4.23 -16.64 7.61
CA LEU A 152 3.94 -17.82 8.43
C LEU A 152 2.48 -17.89 8.89
N ASP A 153 1.89 -16.75 9.26
CA ASP A 153 0.48 -16.65 9.63
C ASP A 153 -0.42 -17.06 8.45
N LEU A 154 -0.17 -16.52 7.25
CA LEU A 154 -0.89 -16.89 6.03
C LEU A 154 -0.77 -18.38 5.71
N VAL A 155 0.44 -18.93 5.74
CA VAL A 155 0.67 -20.37 5.51
C VAL A 155 -0.02 -21.22 6.57
N ARG A 156 -0.03 -20.80 7.85
CA ARG A 156 -0.74 -21.50 8.92
C ARG A 156 -2.24 -21.56 8.66
N TYR A 157 -2.84 -20.45 8.24
CA TYR A 157 -4.26 -20.42 7.85
C TYR A 157 -4.55 -21.41 6.71
N LEU A 158 -3.72 -21.43 5.66
CA LEU A 158 -3.91 -22.33 4.52
C LEU A 158 -3.78 -23.81 4.91
N ILE A 159 -2.84 -24.14 5.81
CA ILE A 159 -2.70 -25.49 6.37
C ILE A 159 -3.97 -25.90 7.13
N GLU A 160 -4.50 -25.02 7.97
CA GLU A 160 -5.71 -25.28 8.78
C GLU A 160 -6.94 -25.55 7.93
N ILE A 161 -7.20 -24.72 6.90
CA ILE A 161 -8.38 -24.90 6.05
C ILE A 161 -8.25 -26.12 5.14
N ARG A 162 -7.04 -26.47 4.69
CA ARG A 162 -6.79 -27.71 3.94
C ARG A 162 -7.10 -28.94 4.80
N GLU A 163 -6.66 -28.96 6.05
CA GLU A 163 -6.77 -30.13 6.93
C GLU A 163 -8.17 -30.33 7.51
N HIS A 164 -8.83 -29.24 7.88
CA HIS A 164 -10.09 -29.26 8.62
C HIS A 164 -11.28 -28.82 7.78
N GLY A 165 -11.04 -28.47 6.52
CA GLY A 165 -12.06 -28.26 5.52
C GLY A 165 -12.86 -26.95 5.65
N PRO A 166 -14.00 -26.87 4.95
CA PRO A 166 -14.85 -25.68 4.88
C PRO A 166 -15.35 -25.16 6.23
N ALA A 167 -15.61 -26.07 7.18
CA ALA A 167 -16.08 -25.70 8.51
C ALA A 167 -15.06 -24.85 9.26
N ARG A 168 -13.78 -25.23 9.18
CA ARG A 168 -12.68 -24.48 9.80
C ARG A 168 -12.43 -23.15 9.09
N ALA A 169 -12.53 -23.14 7.76
CA ALA A 169 -12.43 -21.91 6.99
C ALA A 169 -13.52 -20.90 7.37
N LYS A 170 -14.74 -21.38 7.62
CA LYS A 170 -15.85 -20.55 8.11
C LYS A 170 -15.61 -20.04 9.52
N GLU A 171 -15.08 -20.87 10.43
CA GLU A 171 -14.75 -20.48 11.80
C GLU A 171 -13.66 -19.41 11.86
N LEU A 172 -12.61 -19.55 11.05
CA LEU A 172 -11.49 -18.61 10.97
C LEU A 172 -11.78 -17.37 10.12
N ARG A 173 -12.93 -17.32 9.43
CA ARG A 173 -13.29 -16.20 8.56
C ARG A 173 -13.33 -14.92 9.41
N PRO A 174 -12.55 -13.88 9.06
CA PRO A 174 -12.60 -12.61 9.77
C PRO A 174 -14.00 -12.02 9.70
N ALA A 175 -14.41 -11.32 10.76
CA ALA A 175 -15.67 -10.58 10.75
C ALA A 175 -15.69 -9.59 9.56
N ASP A 176 -16.83 -9.43 8.90
CA ASP A 176 -16.94 -8.55 7.73
C ASP A 176 -16.53 -7.11 8.06
N SER A 177 -16.69 -6.65 9.31
CA SER A 177 -16.21 -5.35 9.77
C SER A 177 -14.68 -5.17 9.74
N LEU A 178 -13.92 -6.26 9.72
CA LEU A 178 -12.45 -6.27 9.59
C LEU A 178 -11.99 -6.36 8.13
N LEU A 179 -12.90 -6.69 7.20
CA LEU A 179 -12.63 -6.87 5.77
C LEU A 179 -13.27 -5.80 4.91
N ALA A 180 -14.36 -5.20 5.38
CA ALA A 180 -15.06 -4.14 4.69
C ALA A 180 -14.13 -2.92 4.58
N PRO A 181 -13.97 -2.34 3.38
CA PRO A 181 -13.40 -1.02 3.29
C PRO A 181 -14.21 -0.07 4.18
N ALA A 182 -13.54 0.86 4.84
CA ALA A 182 -14.21 1.87 5.63
C ALA A 182 -15.32 2.52 4.77
N PRO A 183 -16.52 2.77 5.34
CA PRO A 183 -17.61 3.39 4.60
C PRO A 183 -17.10 4.70 3.98
N LEU A 184 -17.48 4.93 2.72
CA LEU A 184 -17.12 6.16 2.04
C LEU A 184 -17.79 7.34 2.76
N PRO A 185 -17.15 8.52 2.81
CA PRO A 185 -17.78 9.72 3.34
C PRO A 185 -19.09 10.03 2.62
N GLU A 186 -20.10 10.51 3.35
CA GLU A 186 -21.43 10.82 2.82
C GLU A 186 -21.39 11.77 1.61
N TYR A 187 -20.40 12.67 1.57
CA TYR A 187 -20.25 13.60 0.45
C TYR A 187 -20.00 12.90 -0.89
N GLU A 188 -19.48 11.67 -0.93
CA GLU A 188 -19.16 10.94 -2.17
C GLU A 188 -20.40 10.69 -3.04
N ASP A 189 -21.58 10.49 -2.43
CA ASP A 189 -22.84 10.28 -3.14
C ASP A 189 -23.49 11.58 -3.64
N ARG A 190 -22.97 12.73 -3.22
CA ARG A 190 -23.50 14.07 -3.52
C ARG A 190 -22.55 14.91 -4.37
N LEU A 191 -21.53 14.30 -4.97
CA LEU A 191 -20.50 15.03 -5.70
C LEU A 191 -21.01 15.60 -7.03
N ASP A 192 -20.76 16.89 -7.24
CA ASP A 192 -20.88 17.53 -8.55
C ASP A 192 -19.70 17.14 -9.44
N HIS A 193 -19.75 15.91 -9.95
CA HIS A 193 -18.74 15.38 -10.86
C HIS A 193 -18.66 16.21 -12.16
N ALA A 194 -19.81 16.64 -12.69
CA ALA A 194 -19.88 17.40 -13.92
C ALA A 194 -19.18 18.75 -13.79
N GLY A 195 -19.43 19.49 -12.71
CA GLY A 195 -18.78 20.77 -12.44
C GLY A 195 -17.28 20.64 -12.22
N MET A 196 -16.82 19.63 -11.47
CA MET A 196 -15.38 19.40 -11.27
C MET A 196 -14.63 19.07 -12.57
N ILE A 197 -15.27 18.35 -13.49
CA ILE A 197 -14.70 18.03 -14.81
C ILE A 197 -14.77 19.25 -15.75
N ALA A 198 -15.87 19.99 -15.73
CA ALA A 198 -16.07 21.18 -16.57
C ALA A 198 -15.08 22.31 -16.24
N ASP A 199 -14.64 22.41 -14.98
CA ASP A 199 -13.70 23.42 -14.50
C ASP A 199 -12.23 23.10 -14.77
N TRP A 200 -11.92 22.03 -15.49
CA TRP A 200 -10.53 21.67 -15.80
C TRP A 200 -9.82 22.76 -16.60
N ASP A 201 -8.67 23.18 -16.09
CA ASP A 201 -7.84 24.23 -16.65
C ASP A 201 -6.35 23.86 -16.52
N GLN A 202 -5.46 24.76 -16.93
CA GLN A 202 -4.02 24.53 -16.81
C GLN A 202 -3.56 24.36 -15.36
N ARG A 203 -4.27 24.93 -14.38
CA ARG A 203 -3.93 24.80 -12.95
C ARG A 203 -4.31 23.42 -12.43
N SER A 204 -5.50 22.90 -12.76
CA SER A 204 -5.87 21.53 -12.40
C SER A 204 -4.94 20.52 -13.04
N PHE A 205 -4.52 20.74 -14.30
CA PHE A 205 -3.50 19.92 -14.96
C PHE A 205 -2.19 19.89 -14.16
N LYS A 206 -1.68 21.06 -13.75
CA LYS A 206 -0.42 21.16 -12.98
C LYS A 206 -0.51 20.55 -11.58
N ARG A 207 -1.66 20.66 -10.91
CA ARG A 207 -1.89 19.95 -9.64
C ARG A 207 -1.91 18.44 -9.84
N GLY A 208 -2.58 17.97 -10.89
CA GLY A 208 -2.60 16.56 -11.28
C GLY A 208 -1.23 15.98 -11.59
N GLU A 209 -0.40 16.72 -12.33
CA GLU A 209 0.99 16.37 -12.63
C GLU A 209 1.80 16.17 -11.35
N ALA A 210 1.69 17.12 -10.41
CA ALA A 210 2.39 17.04 -9.12
C ALA A 210 1.93 15.84 -8.28
N ILE A 211 0.63 15.54 -8.26
CA ILE A 211 0.08 14.37 -7.56
C ILE A 211 0.61 13.07 -8.18
N TYR A 212 0.54 12.97 -9.52
CA TYR A 212 1.00 11.79 -10.25
C TYR A 212 2.47 11.49 -9.99
N GLY A 213 3.32 12.51 -10.15
CA GLY A 213 4.77 12.40 -10.01
C GLY A 213 5.24 12.08 -8.59
N ARG A 214 4.43 12.36 -7.57
CA ARG A 214 4.78 12.04 -6.17
C ARG A 214 4.47 10.60 -5.80
N LEU A 215 3.38 10.03 -6.32
CA LEU A 215 2.81 8.80 -5.78
C LEU A 215 2.47 7.76 -6.85
N CYS A 216 1.76 8.16 -7.90
CA CYS A 216 1.25 7.24 -8.92
C CYS A 216 2.35 6.70 -9.84
N ILE A 217 3.36 7.54 -10.15
CA ILE A 217 4.46 7.22 -11.05
C ILE A 217 5.23 5.96 -10.63
N ASN A 218 5.37 5.73 -9.32
CA ASN A 218 6.13 4.60 -8.79
C ASN A 218 5.55 3.25 -9.24
N CYS A 219 4.23 3.16 -9.43
CA CYS A 219 3.56 1.93 -9.84
C CYS A 219 3.25 1.94 -11.34
N HIS A 220 2.78 3.07 -11.88
CA HIS A 220 2.28 3.17 -13.26
C HIS A 220 3.36 3.55 -14.29
N GLY A 221 4.52 4.04 -13.82
CA GLY A 221 5.62 4.47 -14.67
C GLY A 221 5.36 5.78 -15.38
N THR A 222 6.14 6.03 -16.43
CA THR A 222 5.91 7.09 -17.41
C THR A 222 5.57 6.47 -18.76
N LYS A 223 5.55 7.27 -19.82
CA LYS A 223 5.47 6.76 -21.18
C LYS A 223 6.66 5.83 -21.46
N ASP A 224 7.86 6.30 -21.14
CA ASP A 224 9.11 5.69 -21.57
C ASP A 224 9.61 4.66 -20.53
N GLU A 225 9.36 4.90 -19.24
CA GLU A 225 9.85 4.05 -18.16
C GLU A 225 8.72 3.24 -17.51
N PRO A 226 8.88 1.91 -17.35
CA PRO A 226 7.93 1.12 -16.55
C PRO A 226 7.95 1.54 -15.08
N GLY A 227 6.79 1.44 -14.43
CA GLY A 227 6.71 1.50 -12.98
C GLY A 227 7.22 0.21 -12.32
N SER A 228 7.32 0.24 -11.00
CA SER A 228 7.84 -0.87 -10.19
C SER A 228 6.94 -2.11 -10.14
N ILE A 229 5.65 -1.99 -10.51
CA ILE A 229 4.67 -3.08 -10.46
C ILE A 229 4.35 -3.55 -11.89
N PRO A 230 4.79 -4.75 -12.32
CA PRO A 230 4.59 -5.21 -13.69
C PRO A 230 3.13 -5.34 -14.13
N THR A 231 2.22 -5.57 -13.18
CA THR A 231 0.78 -5.72 -13.42
C THR A 231 0.01 -4.39 -13.40
N SER A 232 0.65 -3.28 -13.04
CA SER A 232 0.01 -1.97 -13.04
C SER A 232 -0.25 -1.47 -14.45
N LEU A 233 -1.39 -0.83 -14.65
CA LEU A 233 -1.80 -0.28 -15.94
C LEU A 233 -0.81 0.80 -16.40
N ARG A 234 -0.16 0.59 -17.54
CA ARG A 234 0.61 1.64 -18.22
C ARG A 234 -0.33 2.54 -19.00
N PHE A 235 -0.56 3.78 -18.55
CA PHE A 235 -1.57 4.65 -19.18
C PHE A 235 -1.28 4.96 -20.65
N ALA A 236 0.00 5.08 -21.04
CA ALA A 236 0.40 5.39 -22.40
C ALA A 236 0.11 4.29 -23.43
N SER A 237 -0.16 3.04 -23.01
CA SER A 237 -0.30 1.91 -23.96
C SER A 237 -1.26 0.80 -23.52
N GLY A 238 -1.64 0.73 -22.26
CA GLY A 238 -2.46 -0.34 -21.70
C GLY A 238 -3.96 -0.10 -21.84
N GLN A 239 -4.73 -1.17 -21.71
CA GLN A 239 -6.19 -1.14 -21.78
C GLN A 239 -6.80 -1.05 -20.37
N PHE A 240 -7.73 -0.11 -20.17
CA PHE A 240 -8.46 -0.01 -18.91
C PHE A 240 -9.43 -1.17 -18.74
N LYS A 241 -9.55 -1.66 -17.51
CA LYS A 241 -10.47 -2.75 -17.13
C LYS A 241 -11.64 -2.27 -16.27
N SER A 242 -11.56 -1.07 -15.70
CA SER A 242 -12.54 -0.48 -14.79
C SER A 242 -13.14 0.84 -15.32
N GLY A 243 -13.12 1.02 -16.64
CA GLY A 243 -13.54 2.26 -17.32
C GLY A 243 -12.42 3.29 -17.44
N SER A 244 -12.23 3.82 -18.65
CA SER A 244 -11.21 4.84 -18.96
C SER A 244 -11.77 6.28 -18.99
N ASP A 245 -13.08 6.43 -18.81
CA ASP A 245 -13.71 7.74 -18.68
C ASP A 245 -13.47 8.35 -17.28
N PRO A 246 -13.59 9.68 -17.12
CA PRO A 246 -13.29 10.34 -15.84
C PRO A 246 -13.98 9.73 -14.62
N LEU A 247 -15.26 9.36 -14.73
CA LEU A 247 -16.00 8.76 -13.61
C LEU A 247 -15.50 7.35 -13.27
N GLY A 248 -15.21 6.50 -14.26
CA GLY A 248 -14.63 5.17 -14.03
C GLY A 248 -13.25 5.23 -13.37
N MET A 249 -12.42 6.18 -13.81
CA MET A 249 -11.13 6.46 -13.17
C MET A 249 -11.32 6.96 -11.73
N TYR A 250 -12.29 7.85 -11.49
CA TYR A 250 -12.62 8.34 -10.15
C TYR A 250 -13.05 7.20 -9.22
N GLN A 251 -13.92 6.31 -9.68
CA GLN A 251 -14.35 5.13 -8.93
C GLN A 251 -13.17 4.21 -8.59
N THR A 252 -12.22 4.05 -9.51
CA THR A 252 -10.98 3.28 -9.26
C THR A 252 -10.14 3.92 -8.15
N LEU A 253 -9.96 5.25 -8.17
CA LEU A 253 -9.22 5.96 -7.11
C LEU A 253 -9.97 5.91 -5.77
N THR A 254 -11.30 5.94 -5.77
CA THR A 254 -12.12 5.97 -4.55
C THR A 254 -12.30 4.60 -3.92
N LYS A 255 -12.47 3.55 -4.72
CA LYS A 255 -12.84 2.19 -4.25
C LYS A 255 -11.73 1.16 -4.45
N GLY A 256 -10.63 1.54 -5.10
CA GLY A 256 -9.58 0.62 -5.53
C GLY A 256 -10.02 -0.23 -6.72
N PHE A 257 -9.05 -0.90 -7.35
CA PHE A 257 -9.31 -1.88 -8.39
C PHE A 257 -8.14 -2.86 -8.54
N GLY A 258 -8.43 -4.16 -8.52
CA GLY A 258 -7.40 -5.19 -8.53
C GLY A 258 -6.43 -5.02 -7.36
N MET A 259 -5.13 -4.88 -7.65
CA MET A 259 -4.08 -4.66 -6.66
C MET A 259 -3.92 -3.18 -6.25
N MET A 260 -4.63 -2.25 -6.91
CA MET A 260 -4.58 -0.84 -6.56
C MET A 260 -5.51 -0.57 -5.37
N ALA A 261 -4.92 -0.25 -4.22
CA ALA A 261 -5.68 0.12 -3.03
C ALA A 261 -6.47 1.43 -3.25
N PRO A 262 -7.61 1.61 -2.56
CA PRO A 262 -8.33 2.87 -2.52
C PRO A 262 -7.42 4.03 -2.07
N GLN A 263 -7.47 5.16 -2.76
CA GLN A 263 -6.71 6.36 -2.46
C GLN A 263 -7.50 7.26 -1.50
N THR A 264 -7.75 6.77 -0.29
CA THR A 264 -8.60 7.43 0.73
C THR A 264 -8.05 8.75 1.23
N TRP A 265 -6.76 9.01 1.00
CA TRP A 265 -6.13 10.28 1.33
C TRP A 265 -6.59 11.39 0.37
N MET A 266 -6.83 11.14 -0.91
CA MET A 266 -7.22 12.21 -1.84
C MET A 266 -8.65 12.69 -1.62
N VAL A 267 -8.83 14.01 -1.60
CA VAL A 267 -10.17 14.61 -1.73
C VAL A 267 -10.67 14.54 -3.19
N PRO A 268 -11.98 14.71 -3.45
CA PRO A 268 -12.55 14.54 -4.79
C PRO A 268 -11.89 15.37 -5.89
N GLN A 269 -11.62 16.65 -5.61
CA GLN A 269 -10.97 17.54 -6.57
C GLN A 269 -9.54 17.08 -6.93
N GLN A 270 -8.77 16.55 -5.97
CA GLN A 270 -7.42 16.01 -6.24
C GLN A 270 -7.46 14.76 -7.11
N LYS A 271 -8.46 13.88 -6.90
CA LYS A 271 -8.69 12.72 -7.77
C LYS A 271 -8.96 13.18 -9.20
N TYR A 272 -9.83 14.18 -9.40
CA TYR A 272 -10.12 14.70 -10.73
C TYR A 272 -8.95 15.46 -11.36
N ASP A 273 -8.13 16.16 -10.57
CA ASP A 273 -6.93 16.82 -11.07
C ASP A 273 -5.92 15.78 -11.61
N VAL A 274 -5.65 14.68 -10.88
CA VAL A 274 -4.75 13.62 -11.39
C VAL A 274 -5.34 12.88 -12.60
N ILE A 275 -6.65 12.69 -12.63
CA ILE A 275 -7.35 12.15 -13.80
C ILE A 275 -7.18 13.06 -15.01
N HIS A 276 -7.34 14.37 -14.84
CA HIS A 276 -7.12 15.36 -15.90
C HIS A 276 -5.70 15.22 -16.48
N TYR A 277 -4.69 15.20 -15.61
CA TYR A 277 -3.30 15.02 -16.03
C TYR A 277 -3.09 13.70 -16.77
N ILE A 278 -3.57 12.57 -16.24
CA ILE A 278 -3.39 11.26 -16.88
C ILE A 278 -3.99 11.26 -18.29
N ARG A 279 -5.19 11.83 -18.42
CA ARG A 279 -5.93 11.87 -19.68
C ARG A 279 -5.23 12.71 -20.73
N GLU A 280 -4.80 13.91 -20.37
CA GLU A 280 -4.19 14.84 -21.34
C GLU A 280 -2.72 14.52 -21.61
N ALA A 281 -1.96 14.02 -20.62
CA ALA A 281 -0.53 13.73 -20.77
C ALA A 281 -0.24 12.34 -21.36
N TYR A 282 -1.09 11.34 -21.09
CA TYR A 282 -0.85 9.97 -21.55
C TYR A 282 -1.92 9.49 -22.53
N LEU A 283 -3.21 9.58 -22.19
CA LEU A 283 -4.24 8.93 -23.00
C LEU A 283 -4.43 9.63 -24.35
N LYS A 284 -4.65 10.94 -24.34
CA LYS A 284 -4.89 11.72 -25.57
C LYS A 284 -3.75 11.61 -26.59
N PRO A 285 -2.46 11.78 -26.23
CA PRO A 285 -1.38 11.74 -27.20
C PRO A 285 -0.86 10.33 -27.52
N HIS A 286 -1.06 9.32 -26.65
CA HIS A 286 -0.39 8.02 -26.78
C HIS A 286 -1.32 6.81 -26.74
N ASN A 287 -2.53 6.96 -26.18
CA ASN A 287 -3.51 5.88 -26.07
C ASN A 287 -4.93 6.35 -26.43
N PRO A 288 -5.14 6.87 -27.67
CA PRO A 288 -6.37 7.56 -28.04
C PRO A 288 -7.60 6.63 -28.02
N GLN A 289 -7.41 5.32 -28.17
CA GLN A 289 -8.49 4.34 -28.08
C GLN A 289 -9.11 4.26 -26.67
N GLN A 290 -8.34 4.62 -25.64
CA GLN A 290 -8.81 4.69 -24.26
C GLN A 290 -9.26 6.11 -23.87
N TYR A 291 -9.04 7.12 -24.72
CA TYR A 291 -9.43 8.50 -24.46
C TYR A 291 -10.90 8.75 -24.79
N VAL A 292 -11.76 8.67 -23.77
CA VAL A 292 -13.19 8.99 -23.91
C VAL A 292 -13.39 10.50 -24.02
N ARG A 293 -14.01 11.01 -25.10
CA ARG A 293 -14.28 12.44 -25.24
C ARG A 293 -15.29 12.93 -24.19
N ILE A 294 -15.02 14.10 -23.61
CA ILE A 294 -15.93 14.78 -22.68
C ILE A 294 -16.73 15.80 -23.49
N ASP A 295 -17.99 15.49 -23.74
CA ASP A 295 -18.96 16.38 -24.37
C ASP A 295 -20.15 16.64 -23.43
N ARG A 296 -21.11 17.44 -23.88
CA ARG A 296 -22.30 17.77 -23.09
C ARG A 296 -23.12 16.53 -22.74
N ALA A 297 -23.24 15.56 -23.65
CA ALA A 297 -23.95 14.32 -23.40
C ALA A 297 -23.27 13.47 -22.31
N TYR A 298 -21.93 13.45 -22.29
CA TYR A 298 -21.16 12.84 -21.20
C TYR A 298 -21.42 13.55 -19.87
N LEU A 299 -21.31 14.88 -19.82
CA LEU A 299 -21.51 15.63 -18.57
C LEU A 299 -22.95 15.50 -18.04
N ASP A 300 -23.94 15.46 -18.91
CA ASP A 300 -25.35 15.34 -18.53
C ASP A 300 -25.69 13.96 -17.93
N ARG A 301 -24.96 12.90 -18.30
CA ARG A 301 -25.16 11.53 -17.79
C ARG A 301 -24.51 11.26 -16.42
N LEU A 302 -23.65 12.16 -15.94
CA LEU A 302 -22.96 11.99 -14.67
C LEU A 302 -23.95 12.09 -13.50
N PRO A 303 -23.68 11.41 -12.36
CA PRO A 303 -24.45 11.59 -11.14
C PRO A 303 -24.54 13.07 -10.78
N LYS A 304 -25.75 13.50 -10.42
CA LYS A 304 -26.01 14.88 -10.01
C LYS A 304 -25.65 15.02 -8.54
N GLY A 305 -24.99 16.13 -8.21
CA GLY A 305 -24.55 16.45 -6.87
C GLY A 305 -24.52 17.94 -6.64
N ASP A 306 -24.44 18.33 -5.38
CA ASP A 306 -24.49 19.71 -4.90
C ASP A 306 -23.26 20.11 -4.07
N THR A 307 -22.27 19.22 -3.95
CA THR A 307 -21.01 19.49 -3.25
C THR A 307 -19.79 19.06 -4.06
N ARG A 308 -18.64 19.68 -3.79
CA ARG A 308 -17.33 19.24 -4.31
C ARG A 308 -16.56 18.40 -3.29
N GLY A 309 -17.16 18.14 -2.13
CA GLY A 309 -16.47 17.54 -0.99
C GLY A 309 -15.56 18.55 -0.27
N PRO A 310 -14.65 18.07 0.58
CA PRO A 310 -13.70 18.92 1.29
C PRO A 310 -12.71 19.58 0.34
N GLU A 311 -12.26 20.78 0.70
CA GLU A 311 -11.25 21.51 -0.06
C GLU A 311 -9.92 20.73 -0.16
N PRO A 312 -9.19 20.83 -1.29
CA PRO A 312 -7.86 20.23 -1.42
C PRO A 312 -6.92 20.69 -0.32
N THR A 313 -6.54 19.77 0.55
CA THR A 313 -5.43 19.98 1.49
C THR A 313 -4.14 19.47 0.86
N LEU A 314 -3.03 20.16 1.12
CA LEU A 314 -1.70 19.58 0.94
C LEU A 314 -1.57 18.49 2.00
N ILE A 315 -2.03 17.28 1.66
CA ILE A 315 -1.86 16.15 2.56
C ILE A 315 -0.39 15.85 2.58
N GLU A 316 0.14 15.97 3.77
CA GLU A 316 1.47 15.60 4.17
C GLU A 316 1.40 14.15 4.65
N PRO A 317 1.67 13.14 3.79
CA PRO A 317 1.40 11.74 4.12
C PRO A 317 2.14 11.31 5.38
N TRP A 318 3.31 11.90 5.63
CA TRP A 318 4.08 11.74 6.87
C TRP A 318 3.33 12.22 8.12
N GLY A 319 2.59 13.32 8.07
CA GLY A 319 1.77 13.78 9.20
C GLY A 319 0.63 12.83 9.56
N GLU A 320 0.21 12.01 8.60
CA GLU A 320 -0.89 11.05 8.76
C GLU A 320 -0.40 9.65 9.18
N MET A 321 0.91 9.38 9.10
CA MET A 321 1.51 8.08 9.43
C MET A 321 1.45 7.78 10.94
N ASN A 322 1.21 6.51 11.26
CA ASN A 322 1.32 6.02 12.63
C ASN A 322 2.76 5.55 12.90
N TYR A 323 3.59 6.42 13.49
CA TYR A 323 4.96 6.10 13.90
C TYR A 323 5.07 5.29 15.21
N GLY A 324 3.95 4.83 15.77
CA GLY A 324 3.92 4.23 17.10
C GLY A 324 3.93 5.29 18.21
N PRO A 325 4.28 4.93 19.46
CA PRO A 325 4.17 5.82 20.61
C PRO A 325 5.25 6.92 20.66
N ASN A 326 6.33 6.77 19.89
CA ASN A 326 7.43 7.73 19.85
C ASN A 326 8.01 7.88 18.44
N LEU A 327 8.67 9.02 18.19
CA LEU A 327 9.43 9.28 16.96
C LEU A 327 10.80 9.83 17.33
N ILE A 328 11.85 9.17 16.80
CA ILE A 328 13.24 9.61 16.96
C ILE A 328 13.63 10.47 15.76
N ALA A 329 13.99 11.72 16.00
CA ALA A 329 14.41 12.66 14.95
C ALA A 329 15.27 13.78 15.53
N THR A 330 15.77 14.65 14.64
CA THR A 330 16.23 15.97 15.05
C THR A 330 15.04 16.91 15.22
N TYR A 331 14.95 17.64 16.31
CA TYR A 331 13.88 18.62 16.54
C TYR A 331 14.45 20.01 16.85
N GLU A 332 13.89 21.05 16.24
CA GLU A 332 14.11 22.43 16.64
C GLU A 332 13.08 22.82 17.72
N ILE A 333 13.58 23.34 18.84
CA ILE A 333 12.75 23.87 19.93
C ILE A 333 12.76 25.39 19.86
N GLY A 334 11.61 25.99 19.51
CA GLY A 334 11.52 27.42 19.16
C GLY A 334 11.77 27.65 17.67
N ASP A 335 12.13 28.87 17.29
CA ASP A 335 12.23 29.31 15.88
C ASP A 335 13.49 30.15 15.58
N ASN A 336 14.51 30.05 16.43
CA ASN A 336 15.70 30.89 16.38
C ASN A 336 16.98 30.13 15.98
N GLU A 337 16.87 28.86 15.57
CA GLU A 337 18.00 28.01 15.19
C GLU A 337 19.11 27.89 16.26
N THR A 338 18.75 27.97 17.55
CA THR A 338 19.75 27.85 18.65
C THR A 338 19.57 26.61 19.51
N ASN A 339 18.39 25.99 19.52
CA ASN A 339 18.07 24.90 20.41
C ASN A 339 17.58 23.67 19.64
N PHE A 340 18.39 22.61 19.63
CA PHE A 340 18.14 21.39 18.90
C PHE A 340 18.22 20.15 19.78
N ALA A 341 17.26 19.26 19.61
CA ALA A 341 17.38 17.87 20.02
C ALA A 341 17.92 17.07 18.83
N TYR A 342 19.23 16.86 18.71
CA TYR A 342 19.78 16.21 17.52
C TYR A 342 19.33 14.75 17.37
N LYS A 343 19.20 14.04 18.49
CA LYS A 343 18.59 12.71 18.55
C LYS A 343 17.54 12.70 19.66
N GLY A 344 16.51 13.50 19.44
CA GLY A 344 15.36 13.58 20.32
C GLY A 344 14.45 12.37 20.15
N ILE A 345 13.95 11.84 21.26
CA ILE A 345 12.90 10.84 21.35
C ILE A 345 11.66 11.59 21.80
N ALA A 346 10.79 11.93 20.86
CA ALA A 346 9.52 12.55 21.16
C ALA A 346 8.50 11.47 21.49
N VAL A 347 7.86 11.57 22.66
CA VAL A 347 6.90 10.59 23.18
C VAL A 347 5.56 11.26 23.38
N ARG A 348 4.49 10.60 22.92
CA ARG A 348 3.10 11.02 23.18
C ARG A 348 2.72 10.72 24.62
N LEU A 349 2.06 11.68 25.28
CA LEU A 349 1.64 11.57 26.69
C LEU A 349 0.13 11.35 26.85
N ASP A 350 -0.68 11.72 25.85
CA ASP A 350 -2.12 11.55 25.87
C ASP A 350 -2.57 10.23 25.24
N ASP A 351 -3.70 9.70 25.71
CA ASP A 351 -4.34 8.51 25.14
C ASP A 351 -4.95 8.79 23.76
N GLY A 352 -4.94 7.77 22.89
CA GLY A 352 -5.66 7.81 21.63
C GLY A 352 -5.06 6.93 20.54
N ARG A 353 -5.81 6.77 19.45
CA ARG A 353 -5.34 6.03 18.27
C ARG A 353 -4.38 6.89 17.43
N GLY A 354 -3.59 6.22 16.60
CA GLY A 354 -2.77 6.87 15.56
C GLY A 354 -1.35 7.29 15.95
N GLY A 355 -0.87 6.89 17.14
CA GLY A 355 0.53 7.10 17.54
C GLY A 355 0.90 8.56 17.81
N VAL A 356 2.21 8.85 17.80
CA VAL A 356 2.77 10.14 18.23
C VAL A 356 2.34 11.32 17.37
N ALA A 357 2.17 11.12 16.06
CA ALA A 357 1.73 12.18 15.13
C ALA A 357 0.30 12.67 15.40
N ARG A 358 -0.54 11.84 16.06
CA ARG A 358 -1.94 12.15 16.41
C ARG A 358 -2.13 12.52 17.88
N GLY A 359 -1.04 12.74 18.60
CA GLY A 359 -1.08 13.21 19.98
C GLY A 359 -1.64 14.62 20.11
N LYS A 360 -1.82 15.02 21.36
CA LYS A 360 -2.07 16.41 21.77
C LYS A 360 -1.09 16.89 22.81
N SER A 361 -0.35 15.99 23.46
CA SER A 361 0.65 16.31 24.49
C SER A 361 1.89 15.44 24.30
N TRP A 362 3.07 16.04 24.39
CA TRP A 362 4.33 15.36 24.11
C TRP A 362 5.45 15.76 25.07
N MET A 363 6.39 14.85 25.24
CA MET A 363 7.68 15.10 25.92
C MET A 363 8.84 14.68 25.02
N LEU A 364 9.92 15.45 25.06
CA LEU A 364 11.11 15.26 24.23
C LEU A 364 12.31 14.92 25.12
N PHE A 365 12.88 13.73 24.93
CA PHE A 365 14.11 13.31 25.57
C PHE A 365 15.27 13.27 24.57
N GLU A 366 16.30 14.08 24.76
CA GLU A 366 17.50 14.12 23.92
C GLU A 366 18.50 13.09 24.44
N HIS A 367 18.72 12.01 23.69
CA HIS A 367 19.42 10.86 24.24
C HIS A 367 20.95 10.97 24.19
N ASP A 368 21.49 11.90 23.41
CA ASP A 368 22.94 12.12 23.32
C ASP A 368 23.42 12.86 24.58
N THR A 369 22.57 13.72 25.15
CA THR A 369 22.83 14.55 26.36
C THR A 369 22.05 14.12 27.60
N LEU A 370 21.20 13.11 27.47
CA LEU A 370 20.27 12.63 28.50
C LEU A 370 19.40 13.75 29.10
N ASN A 371 18.97 14.68 28.25
CA ASN A 371 18.24 15.87 28.66
C ASN A 371 16.75 15.73 28.33
N MET A 372 15.89 16.02 29.31
CA MET A 372 14.46 16.26 29.03
C MET A 372 14.30 17.64 28.41
N GLN A 373 14.41 17.71 27.08
CA GLN A 373 14.65 18.97 26.39
C GLN A 373 13.39 19.81 26.21
N ALA A 374 12.21 19.20 26.02
CA ALA A 374 10.97 19.95 25.89
C ALA A 374 9.73 19.17 26.32
N ALA A 375 8.68 19.91 26.67
CA ALA A 375 7.32 19.40 26.77
C ALA A 375 6.36 20.41 26.10
N TRP A 376 5.45 19.92 25.28
CA TRP A 376 4.53 20.79 24.53
C TRP A 376 3.17 20.12 24.30
N SER A 377 2.17 20.93 23.98
CA SER A 377 0.82 20.46 23.65
C SER A 377 0.19 21.30 22.55
N GLY A 378 -0.70 20.73 21.76
CA GLY A 378 -1.41 21.44 20.69
C GLY A 378 -2.16 20.49 19.77
N GLU A 379 -2.73 21.04 18.69
CA GLU A 379 -3.41 20.25 17.65
C GLU A 379 -2.43 19.69 16.59
N GLY A 380 -1.14 20.05 16.66
CA GLY A 380 -0.11 19.57 15.75
C GLY A 380 1.14 19.13 16.53
N PHE A 381 1.77 18.05 16.06
CA PHE A 381 2.96 17.46 16.67
C PHE A 381 4.22 18.28 16.34
N ILE A 382 4.54 18.37 15.05
CA ILE A 382 5.66 19.11 14.47
C ILE A 382 5.24 19.69 13.10
N ASP A 383 6.05 20.57 12.54
CA ASP A 383 5.81 21.20 11.23
C ASP A 383 6.23 20.33 10.03
N TRP A 384 6.79 19.15 10.32
CA TRP A 384 7.27 18.16 9.35
C TRP A 384 8.25 18.68 8.29
N ASN A 385 8.96 19.77 8.57
CA ASN A 385 9.99 20.24 7.67
C ASN A 385 11.26 19.39 7.82
N GLY A 386 11.78 18.86 6.72
CA GLY A 386 13.05 18.15 6.72
C GLY A 386 13.18 17.13 5.61
N ILE A 387 14.42 16.72 5.35
CA ILE A 387 14.77 15.82 4.25
C ILE A 387 14.01 14.49 4.32
N ASN A 388 13.75 13.99 5.53
CA ASN A 388 13.04 12.73 5.77
C ASN A 388 11.53 12.79 5.50
N PHE A 389 10.97 14.00 5.33
CA PHE A 389 9.54 14.22 5.17
C PHE A 389 9.24 14.86 3.81
N ASN A 390 9.67 16.11 3.63
CA ASN A 390 9.36 16.90 2.45
C ASN A 390 10.55 17.15 1.52
N GLY A 391 11.69 16.49 1.75
CA GLY A 391 12.89 16.56 0.91
C GLY A 391 13.67 17.88 1.01
N ARG A 392 13.24 18.83 1.84
CA ARG A 392 13.97 20.10 2.04
C ARG A 392 15.26 19.85 2.81
N HIS A 393 16.35 20.44 2.32
CA HIS A 393 17.67 20.36 2.95
C HIS A 393 17.89 21.51 3.93
N ASN A 394 18.79 21.31 4.90
CA ASN A 394 19.19 22.31 5.90
C ASN A 394 18.03 22.89 6.73
N ILE A 395 16.98 22.10 6.95
CA ILE A 395 15.87 22.44 7.84
C ILE A 395 15.54 21.23 8.71
N HIS A 396 15.13 21.50 9.94
CA HIS A 396 14.77 20.48 10.92
C HIS A 396 13.32 20.66 11.35
N PRO A 397 12.62 19.57 11.71
CA PRO A 397 11.25 19.66 12.18
C PRO A 397 11.14 20.50 13.44
N ARG A 398 10.22 21.45 13.45
CA ARG A 398 9.94 22.32 14.58
C ARG A 398 8.75 21.83 15.38
N LEU A 399 8.80 22.00 16.70
CA LEU A 399 7.64 21.77 17.56
C LEU A 399 6.47 22.69 17.16
N VAL A 400 5.27 22.13 17.06
CA VAL A 400 4.05 22.89 16.78
C VAL A 400 3.18 22.93 18.04
N GLY A 401 2.63 24.10 18.36
CA GLY A 401 1.75 24.28 19.53
C GLY A 401 2.43 25.02 20.68
N LYS A 402 1.87 24.85 21.89
CA LYS A 402 2.32 25.54 23.09
C LYS A 402 3.43 24.73 23.78
N VAL A 403 4.63 25.29 23.79
CA VAL A 403 5.76 24.77 24.58
C VAL A 403 5.57 25.17 26.05
N HIS A 404 5.53 24.18 26.95
CA HIS A 404 5.41 24.37 28.40
C HIS A 404 6.76 24.33 29.11
N LEU A 405 7.70 23.58 28.54
CA LEU A 405 9.08 23.43 29.03
C LEU A 405 10.03 23.41 27.84
N ALA A 406 11.13 24.14 27.94
CA ALA A 406 12.25 24.07 27.01
C ALA A 406 13.57 24.25 27.76
N ASN A 407 14.39 23.21 27.80
CA ASN A 407 15.77 23.28 28.28
C ASN A 407 16.71 23.58 27.10
N ALA A 408 17.85 24.22 27.41
CA ALA A 408 18.88 24.47 26.42
C ALA A 408 19.54 23.15 25.96
N SER A 409 20.08 23.15 24.75
CA SER A 409 20.88 22.04 24.23
C SER A 409 22.17 21.88 25.05
N GLY A 410 22.36 20.71 25.65
CA GLY A 410 23.53 20.42 26.48
C GLY A 410 23.26 19.38 27.56
N PRO A 411 24.29 19.03 28.35
CA PRO A 411 24.19 18.03 29.42
C PRO A 411 23.20 18.49 30.51
N ALA A 412 22.25 17.62 30.87
CA ALA A 412 21.35 17.84 32.01
C ALA A 412 21.88 17.29 33.33
N TRP A 413 23.05 16.64 33.30
CA TRP A 413 23.66 15.96 34.43
C TRP A 413 25.09 16.43 34.61
N VAL A 414 25.50 16.58 35.87
CA VAL A 414 26.89 16.95 36.19
C VAL A 414 27.85 15.83 35.77
N ASN A 415 29.03 16.19 35.26
CA ASN A 415 30.09 15.23 35.03
C ASN A 415 30.55 14.63 36.37
N PRO A 416 30.46 13.30 36.56
CA PRO A 416 30.76 12.68 37.86
C PRO A 416 32.23 12.77 38.25
N ARG A 417 33.14 13.03 37.29
CA ARG A 417 34.58 13.19 37.55
C ARG A 417 34.97 14.63 37.88
N THR A 418 34.35 15.61 37.22
CA THR A 418 34.76 17.02 37.32
C THR A 418 33.81 17.88 38.15
N GLY A 419 32.58 17.43 38.39
CA GLY A 419 31.55 18.24 39.06
C GLY A 419 31.02 19.40 38.20
N SER A 420 31.27 19.39 36.88
CA SER A 420 30.91 20.48 35.96
C SER A 420 29.79 20.08 34.97
N PHE A 421 29.02 21.07 34.51
CA PHE A 421 28.07 20.96 33.39
C PHE A 421 28.68 21.37 32.03
N GLU A 422 29.98 21.67 31.99
CA GLU A 422 30.67 22.05 30.76
C GLU A 422 30.50 20.98 29.66
N ASP A 423 29.95 21.40 28.52
CA ASP A 423 29.72 20.51 27.38
C ASP A 423 31.04 20.26 26.63
N THR A 424 31.61 19.07 26.86
CA THR A 424 32.89 18.62 26.29
C THR A 424 32.75 17.89 24.95
N ARG A 425 31.55 17.86 24.37
CA ARG A 425 31.32 17.20 23.08
C ARG A 425 32.06 17.89 21.94
N LEU A 426 32.33 17.13 20.88
CA LEU A 426 33.01 17.63 19.69
C LEU A 426 32.22 18.79 19.08
N ARG A 427 32.90 19.92 18.82
CA ARG A 427 32.29 21.06 18.14
C ARG A 427 32.42 20.92 16.62
N GLY A 428 31.33 21.11 15.90
CA GLY A 428 31.29 21.18 14.45
C GLY A 428 31.93 22.47 13.92
N ARG A 429 32.01 22.59 12.58
CA ARG A 429 32.50 23.82 11.92
C ARG A 429 31.64 25.05 12.18
N ASP A 430 30.39 24.82 12.55
CA ASP A 430 29.42 25.82 12.98
C ASP A 430 29.52 26.17 14.48
N GLY A 431 30.49 25.59 15.19
CA GLY A 431 30.73 25.81 16.62
C GLY A 431 29.78 25.05 17.55
N ARG A 432 28.84 24.26 17.02
CA ARG A 432 27.82 23.55 17.82
C ARG A 432 28.35 22.21 18.33
N PRO A 433 27.99 21.78 19.56
CA PRO A 433 28.38 20.47 20.08
C PRO A 433 27.56 19.36 19.42
N TYR A 434 28.23 18.29 19.00
CA TYR A 434 27.63 17.13 18.32
C TYR A 434 28.00 15.80 18.97
N GLY A 435 27.09 14.84 18.81
CA GLY A 435 27.25 13.47 19.30
C GLY A 435 26.87 13.30 20.77
N PRO A 436 27.03 12.08 21.30
CA PRO A 436 26.70 11.75 22.67
C PRO A 436 27.71 12.32 23.66
N LEU A 437 27.29 12.43 24.92
CA LEU A 437 28.22 12.59 26.04
C LEU A 437 29.26 11.45 26.04
N PRO A 438 30.48 11.72 26.53
CA PRO A 438 31.48 10.68 26.76
C PRO A 438 30.89 9.49 27.54
N ARG A 439 31.24 8.25 27.13
CA ARG A 439 30.70 7.02 27.73
C ARG A 439 30.95 6.90 29.24
N ASP A 440 32.02 7.50 29.74
CA ASP A 440 32.37 7.54 31.16
C ASP A 440 31.62 8.61 31.96
N TRP A 441 30.96 9.54 31.28
CA TRP A 441 30.03 10.50 31.87
C TRP A 441 28.62 9.90 31.92
N ALA A 442 28.06 9.51 30.77
CA ALA A 442 26.71 8.99 30.70
C ALA A 442 26.52 8.05 29.52
N HIS A 443 25.64 7.04 29.67
CA HIS A 443 25.40 6.04 28.64
C HIS A 443 23.92 5.65 28.57
N TYR A 444 23.28 5.99 27.45
CA TYR A 444 21.92 5.58 27.15
C TYR A 444 21.87 4.07 26.83
N ARG A 445 21.01 3.31 27.52
CA ARG A 445 20.95 1.84 27.38
C ARG A 445 19.93 1.33 26.35
N GLY A 446 18.95 2.16 25.98
CA GLY A 446 17.93 1.81 24.99
C GLY A 446 16.51 2.17 25.43
N LEU A 447 15.57 1.95 24.52
CA LEU A 447 14.13 1.93 24.77
C LEU A 447 13.76 0.46 24.99
N TYR A 448 13.43 0.09 26.23
CA TYR A 448 13.04 -1.28 26.60
C TYR A 448 11.53 -1.41 26.73
#